data_AF-A0A433A4U4-F1
#
_entry.id   AF-A0A433A4U4-F1
#
_cell.length_a   1.000
_cell.length_b   1.000
_cell.length_c   1.000
_cell.angle_alpha   90.00
_cell.angle_beta   90.00
_cell.angle_gamma   90.00
#
_symmetry.space_group_name_H-M   'P 1'
#
loop_
_entity.id
_entity.type
_entity.pdbx_description
1 polymer ?
#
loop_
_entity_poly.entity_id
_entity_poly.type
_entity_poly.pdbx_seq_one_letter_code
_entity_poly.pdbx_strand_id
1 'polypeptide(L)'
;MKAIYTAAAAGLFIVAAGVMTTLTHAQESKPAEQLIDAEGNLKIPSNYRETYQYLGSWNPAADQPGEGSKQAHNVYASPGTIEAFRKSGKFPDGTVLVKEVFSTKNDQMTTGLVSHVDKLQGWFMMIKETNNSHPENKLWGDGWAWSWFDAGQPNKTTSKDYQADCKGCHVPAQDTDWIYSSGYPALNN
;
A
#
# COMPACT_ATOMS: atom_id res chain seq x y z
N MET A 1 -26.48 -51.24 -68.68
CA MET A 1 -26.08 -50.47 -67.48
C MET A 1 -24.73 -49.82 -67.77
N LYS A 2 -24.71 -48.50 -67.97
CA LYS A 2 -23.48 -47.74 -68.27
C LYS A 2 -22.87 -47.28 -66.94
N ALA A 3 -21.66 -47.75 -66.64
CA ALA A 3 -20.88 -47.29 -65.49
C ALA A 3 -20.23 -45.95 -65.83
N ILE A 4 -20.53 -44.93 -65.04
CA ILE A 4 -19.94 -43.59 -65.12
C ILE A 4 -18.76 -43.58 -64.13
N TYR A 5 -17.55 -43.33 -64.64
CA TYR A 5 -16.40 -43.01 -63.81
C TYR A 5 -16.37 -41.49 -63.62
N THR A 6 -16.50 -41.03 -62.38
CA THR A 6 -16.28 -39.62 -62.02
C THR A 6 -14.97 -39.45 -61.25
N ALA A 7 -14.26 -38.42 -61.69
CA ALA A 7 -12.89 -38.03 -61.39
C ALA A 7 -12.57 -37.80 -59.90
N ALA A 8 -11.33 -38.15 -59.54
CA ALA A 8 -10.64 -37.63 -58.38
C ALA A 8 -10.05 -36.25 -58.72
N ALA A 9 -10.38 -35.22 -57.94
CA ALA A 9 -9.68 -33.94 -57.94
C ALA A 9 -8.98 -33.78 -56.58
N ALA A 10 -7.65 -33.82 -56.61
CA ALA A 10 -6.81 -33.61 -55.45
C ALA A 10 -6.40 -32.13 -55.36
N GLY A 11 -6.74 -31.49 -54.23
CA GLY A 11 -5.88 -30.57 -53.48
C GLY A 11 -5.63 -29.16 -54.02
N LEU A 12 -6.03 -28.16 -53.24
CA LEU A 12 -5.09 -27.23 -52.58
C LEU A 12 -5.84 -26.43 -51.49
N PHE A 13 -5.64 -26.76 -50.21
CA PHE A 13 -6.08 -25.90 -49.10
C PHE A 13 -4.94 -24.93 -48.77
N ILE A 14 -5.11 -23.66 -49.12
CA ILE A 14 -4.23 -22.58 -48.67
C ILE A 14 -4.59 -22.28 -47.21
N VAL A 15 -3.75 -22.72 -46.28
CA VAL A 15 -3.84 -22.30 -44.87
C VAL A 15 -3.24 -20.90 -44.77
N ALA A 16 -4.11 -19.89 -44.71
CA ALA A 16 -3.68 -18.53 -44.40
C ALA A 16 -3.28 -18.48 -42.92
N ALA A 17 -1.99 -18.43 -42.63
CA ALA A 17 -1.47 -18.17 -41.30
C ALA A 17 -1.79 -16.72 -40.90
N GLY A 18 -2.85 -16.52 -40.13
CA GLY A 18 -3.19 -15.24 -39.53
C GLY A 18 -2.16 -14.87 -38.47
N VAL A 19 -1.33 -13.86 -38.76
CA VAL A 19 -0.46 -13.23 -37.77
C VAL A 19 -1.35 -12.45 -36.80
N MET A 20 -1.62 -13.03 -35.62
CA MET A 20 -2.23 -12.29 -34.52
C MET A 20 -1.17 -11.36 -33.92
N THR A 21 -1.18 -10.10 -34.32
CA THR A 21 -0.44 -9.03 -33.63
C THR A 21 -1.09 -8.80 -32.28
N THR A 22 -0.45 -9.30 -31.21
CA THR A 22 -0.80 -8.94 -29.85
C THR A 22 -0.47 -7.46 -29.64
N LEU A 23 -1.51 -6.62 -29.55
CA LEU A 23 -1.38 -5.25 -29.08
C LEU A 23 -1.00 -5.30 -27.59
N THR A 24 0.30 -5.30 -27.30
CA THR A 24 0.80 -4.98 -25.97
C THR A 24 0.41 -3.53 -25.67
N HIS A 25 -0.65 -3.33 -24.90
CA HIS A 25 -0.91 -2.06 -24.24
C HIS A 25 0.19 -1.85 -23.21
N ALA A 26 1.29 -1.23 -23.62
CA ALA A 26 2.23 -0.64 -22.69
C ALA A 26 1.48 0.50 -21.99
N GLN A 27 1.01 0.24 -20.77
CA GLN A 27 0.47 1.28 -19.91
C GLN A 27 1.62 2.24 -19.63
N GLU A 28 1.58 3.44 -20.21
CA GLU A 28 2.53 4.51 -19.90
C GLU A 28 2.56 4.71 -18.38
N SER A 29 3.65 4.29 -17.76
CA SER A 29 3.86 4.54 -16.34
C SER A 29 4.08 6.04 -16.17
N LYS A 30 3.13 6.73 -15.51
CA LYS A 30 3.37 8.09 -15.03
C LYS A 30 4.69 8.12 -14.25
N PRO A 31 5.51 9.18 -14.38
CA PRO A 31 6.70 9.34 -13.56
C PRO A 31 6.35 9.15 -12.08
N ALA A 32 7.18 8.42 -11.34
CA ALA A 32 7.01 8.26 -9.91
C ALA A 32 6.97 9.63 -9.23
N GLU A 33 5.98 9.85 -8.37
CA GLU A 33 5.85 11.10 -7.61
C GLU A 33 7.07 11.27 -6.70
N GLN A 34 7.65 12.47 -6.66
CA GLN A 34 8.70 12.80 -5.70
C GLN A 34 8.08 12.94 -4.31
N LEU A 35 8.38 11.99 -3.43
CA LEU A 35 7.81 11.90 -2.08
C LEU A 35 8.68 12.54 -0.99
N ILE A 36 9.89 12.98 -1.34
CA ILE A 36 10.86 13.57 -0.43
C ILE A 36 11.33 14.89 -1.07
N ASP A 37 11.14 16.00 -0.37
CA ASP A 37 11.63 17.31 -0.82
C ASP A 37 13.15 17.48 -0.59
N ALA A 38 13.70 18.63 -0.96
CA ALA A 38 15.14 18.88 -0.85
C ALA A 38 15.63 18.92 0.61
N GLU A 39 14.73 19.18 1.55
CA GLU A 39 14.97 19.24 2.98
C GLU A 39 14.75 17.87 3.67
N GLY A 40 14.31 16.86 2.93
CA GLY A 40 14.04 15.52 3.45
C GLY A 40 12.66 15.38 4.08
N ASN A 41 11.73 16.33 3.90
CA ASN A 41 10.36 16.17 4.38
C ASN A 41 9.58 15.24 3.45
N LEU A 42 8.73 14.42 4.07
CA LEU A 42 7.86 13.51 3.35
C LEU A 42 6.67 14.25 2.74
N LYS A 43 6.15 13.70 1.64
CA LYS A 43 4.90 14.09 1.00
C LYS A 43 4.03 12.86 0.81
N ILE A 44 2.75 12.96 1.20
CA ILE A 44 1.78 11.89 0.95
C ILE A 44 1.63 11.71 -0.56
N PRO A 45 1.80 10.48 -1.10
CA PRO A 45 1.54 10.23 -2.51
C PRO A 45 0.10 10.60 -2.85
N SER A 46 -0.15 11.24 -3.98
CA SER A 46 -1.50 11.71 -4.33
C SER A 46 -2.47 10.58 -4.72
N ASN A 47 -1.94 9.47 -5.21
CA ASN A 47 -2.69 8.35 -5.80
C ASN A 47 -2.47 7.02 -5.07
N TYR A 48 -2.01 7.03 -3.81
CA TYR A 48 -1.76 5.78 -3.05
C TYR A 48 -3.00 4.90 -2.96
N ARG A 49 -4.21 5.44 -2.79
CA ARG A 49 -5.42 4.60 -2.71
C ARG A 49 -5.71 3.82 -4.01
N GLU A 50 -5.20 4.28 -5.14
CA GLU A 50 -5.35 3.61 -6.44
C GLU A 50 -4.17 2.69 -6.78
N THR A 51 -2.98 3.04 -6.32
CA THR A 51 -1.73 2.40 -6.75
C THR A 51 -1.08 1.53 -5.68
N TYR A 52 -1.32 1.81 -4.40
CA TYR A 52 -0.70 1.08 -3.31
C TYR A 52 -1.59 -0.10 -2.93
N GLN A 53 -0.94 -1.14 -2.44
CA GLN A 53 -1.61 -2.36 -2.02
C GLN A 53 -2.08 -2.19 -0.58
N TYR A 54 -3.35 -2.45 -0.33
CA TYR A 54 -3.90 -2.46 1.02
C TYR A 54 -3.30 -3.60 1.85
N LEU A 55 -2.70 -3.27 3.00
CA LEU A 55 -2.10 -4.24 3.92
C LEU A 55 -3.10 -4.77 4.95
N GLY A 56 -3.97 -3.90 5.46
CA GLY A 56 -4.93 -4.25 6.52
C GLY A 56 -5.44 -3.05 7.31
N SER A 57 -6.34 -3.35 8.25
CA SER A 57 -6.92 -2.39 9.19
C SER A 57 -6.46 -2.62 10.61
N TRP A 58 -6.41 -1.54 11.39
CA TRP A 58 -6.38 -1.59 12.86
C TRP A 58 -7.52 -0.78 13.43
N ASN A 59 -8.18 -1.30 14.45
CA ASN A 59 -9.35 -0.66 15.05
C ASN A 59 -9.13 -0.55 16.57
N PRO A 60 -8.42 0.48 17.05
CA PRO A 60 -8.24 0.69 18.47
C PRO A 60 -9.60 0.78 19.18
N ALA A 61 -9.75 -0.04 20.21
CA ALA A 61 -10.96 -0.06 21.03
C ALA A 61 -11.24 1.33 21.63
N ALA A 62 -12.53 1.63 21.78
CA ALA A 62 -12.99 2.75 22.59
C ALA A 62 -12.52 2.60 24.04
N ASP A 63 -12.54 3.71 24.78
CA ASP A 63 -12.00 3.74 26.14
C ASP A 63 -12.87 2.94 27.13
N GLN A 64 -14.18 2.81 26.85
CA GLN A 64 -15.08 1.98 27.63
C GLN A 64 -15.43 0.67 26.90
N PRO A 65 -15.53 -0.46 27.63
CA PRO A 65 -15.95 -1.73 27.07
C PRO A 65 -17.34 -1.63 26.41
N GLY A 66 -17.48 -2.20 25.22
CA GLY A 66 -18.77 -2.28 24.52
C GLY A 66 -19.15 -1.03 23.72
N GLU A 67 -18.27 -0.04 23.58
CA GLU A 67 -18.51 1.17 22.76
C GLU A 67 -17.95 1.06 21.33
N GLY A 68 -17.44 -0.11 20.95
CA GLY A 68 -16.83 -0.34 19.65
C GLY A 68 -15.39 0.19 19.58
N SER A 69 -15.04 0.81 18.47
CA SER A 69 -13.71 1.38 18.21
C SER A 69 -13.79 2.90 18.32
N LYS A 70 -12.70 3.54 18.79
CA LYS A 70 -12.56 5.00 18.74
C LYS A 70 -11.94 5.51 17.44
N GLN A 71 -11.18 4.63 16.79
CA GLN A 71 -10.49 4.91 15.54
C GLN A 71 -10.51 3.69 14.63
N ALA A 72 -10.29 3.95 13.35
CA ALA A 72 -10.01 2.93 12.35
C ALA A 72 -8.81 3.40 11.52
N HIS A 73 -7.84 2.52 11.33
CA HIS A 73 -6.60 2.80 10.62
C HIS A 73 -6.51 1.93 9.39
N ASN A 74 -6.40 2.53 8.21
CA ASN A 74 -6.22 1.79 6.96
C ASN A 74 -4.77 1.93 6.52
N VAL A 75 -4.08 0.82 6.28
CA VAL A 75 -2.65 0.82 5.94
C VAL A 75 -2.44 0.32 4.53
N TYR A 76 -1.63 1.05 3.76
CA TYR A 76 -1.28 0.77 2.38
C TYR A 76 0.24 0.71 2.23
N ALA A 77 0.72 -0.15 1.34
CA ALA A 77 2.13 -0.28 1.01
C ALA A 77 2.38 -0.02 -0.47
N SER A 78 3.52 0.62 -0.79
CA SER A 78 3.93 0.85 -2.17
C SER A 78 3.98 -0.45 -2.99
N PRO A 79 3.71 -0.38 -4.31
CA PRO A 79 3.71 -1.54 -5.20
C PRO A 79 4.92 -2.45 -5.01
N GLY A 80 4.70 -3.77 -4.99
CA GLY A 80 5.76 -4.77 -4.89
C GLY A 80 6.27 -5.02 -3.46
N THR A 81 5.94 -4.15 -2.50
CA THR A 81 6.33 -4.34 -1.08
C THR A 81 5.84 -5.68 -0.53
N ILE A 82 4.58 -6.05 -0.77
CA ILE A 82 4.01 -7.30 -0.26
C ILE A 82 4.76 -8.52 -0.81
N GLU A 83 5.00 -8.54 -2.12
CA GLU A 83 5.70 -9.65 -2.79
C GLU A 83 7.14 -9.78 -2.29
N ALA A 84 7.85 -8.65 -2.19
CA ALA A 84 9.22 -8.63 -1.69
C ALA A 84 9.31 -9.07 -0.22
N PHE A 85 8.37 -8.62 0.61
CA PHE A 85 8.30 -9.01 2.02
C PHE A 85 8.03 -10.50 2.16
N ARG A 86 7.05 -11.06 1.44
CA ARG A 86 6.76 -12.50 1.48
C ARG A 86 7.96 -13.37 1.09
N LYS A 87 8.78 -12.91 0.14
CA LYS A 87 9.98 -13.64 -0.32
C LYS A 87 11.13 -13.61 0.69
N SER A 88 11.28 -12.52 1.44
CA SER A 88 12.49 -12.24 2.23
C SER A 88 12.28 -12.09 3.73
N GLY A 89 11.02 -11.94 4.16
CA GLY A 89 10.64 -11.54 5.52
C GLY A 89 10.99 -10.09 5.88
N LYS A 90 11.38 -9.26 4.92
CA LYS A 90 11.87 -7.89 5.15
C LYS A 90 11.23 -6.87 4.24
N PHE A 91 11.03 -5.65 4.73
CA PHE A 91 10.66 -4.52 3.89
C PHE A 91 11.88 -4.08 3.07
N PRO A 92 11.81 -4.03 1.73
CA PRO A 92 12.90 -3.53 0.90
C PRO A 92 13.09 -2.02 1.10
N ASP A 93 14.31 -1.52 0.87
CA ASP A 93 14.57 -0.07 0.79
C ASP A 93 13.66 0.57 -0.26
N GLY A 94 13.13 1.75 0.06
CA GLY A 94 12.13 2.45 -0.75
C GLY A 94 10.69 1.98 -0.52
N THR A 95 10.42 0.99 0.35
CA THR A 95 9.05 0.71 0.79
C THR A 95 8.43 1.97 1.39
N VAL A 96 7.24 2.31 0.93
CA VAL A 96 6.43 3.40 1.49
C VAL A 96 5.21 2.78 2.16
N LEU A 97 4.99 3.12 3.43
CA LEU A 97 3.78 2.77 4.17
C LEU A 97 2.98 4.05 4.40
N VAL A 98 1.70 4.01 4.03
CA VAL A 98 0.74 5.09 4.29
C VAL A 98 -0.35 4.52 5.20
N LYS A 99 -0.43 5.00 6.44
CA LYS A 99 -1.51 4.71 7.36
C LYS A 99 -2.44 5.92 7.43
N GLU A 100 -3.68 5.74 7.00
CA GLU A 100 -4.75 6.68 7.28
C GLU A 100 -5.29 6.44 8.68
N VAL A 101 -5.63 7.49 9.41
CA VAL A 101 -6.29 7.41 10.72
C VAL A 101 -7.61 8.13 10.66
N PHE A 102 -8.69 7.40 10.91
CA PHE A 102 -10.04 7.93 11.00
C PHE A 102 -10.54 7.88 12.43
N SER A 103 -11.36 8.87 12.81
CA SER A 103 -12.36 8.68 13.86
C SER A 103 -13.45 7.75 13.35
N THR A 104 -14.22 7.16 14.27
CA THR A 104 -15.29 6.23 13.93
C THR A 104 -16.65 6.72 14.43
N LYS A 105 -17.70 6.29 13.71
CA LYS A 105 -19.06 6.21 14.24
C LYS A 105 -19.36 4.78 14.65
N ASN A 106 -20.11 4.65 15.73
CA ASN A 106 -20.46 3.38 16.35
C ASN A 106 -21.98 3.30 16.43
N ASP A 107 -22.58 2.40 15.65
CA ASP A 107 -24.03 2.30 15.53
C ASP A 107 -24.48 0.86 15.69
N GLN A 108 -25.67 0.66 16.26
CA GLN A 108 -26.31 -0.64 16.25
C GLN A 108 -26.83 -0.92 14.84
N MET A 109 -26.25 -1.90 14.17
CA MET A 109 -26.67 -2.38 12.86
C MET A 109 -27.25 -3.80 12.98
N THR A 110 -27.77 -4.33 11.87
CA THR A 110 -28.34 -5.68 11.82
C THR A 110 -27.33 -6.79 12.17
N THR A 111 -26.02 -6.50 12.05
CA THR A 111 -24.92 -7.39 12.40
C THR A 111 -24.37 -7.18 13.82
N GLY A 112 -24.98 -6.31 14.63
CA GLY A 112 -24.50 -5.98 15.98
C GLY A 112 -24.05 -4.52 16.11
N LEU A 113 -23.33 -4.20 17.18
CA LEU A 113 -22.65 -2.92 17.29
C LEU A 113 -21.50 -2.88 16.27
N VAL A 114 -21.55 -1.91 15.36
CA VAL A 114 -20.58 -1.77 14.26
C VAL A 114 -19.90 -0.42 14.34
N SER A 115 -18.57 -0.45 14.24
CA SER A 115 -17.74 0.74 14.05
C SER A 115 -17.42 0.91 12.57
N HIS A 116 -17.60 2.11 12.01
CA HIS A 116 -17.11 2.45 10.68
C HIS A 116 -16.43 3.81 10.67
N VAL A 117 -15.57 4.03 9.67
CA VAL A 117 -14.87 5.32 9.49
C VAL A 117 -15.87 6.47 9.39
N ASP A 118 -15.55 7.61 10.03
CA ASP A 118 -16.32 8.86 9.94
C ASP A 118 -15.45 9.97 9.36
N LYS A 119 -14.57 10.57 10.17
CA LYS A 119 -13.71 11.68 9.73
C LYS A 119 -12.26 11.28 9.73
N LEU A 120 -11.58 11.54 8.61
CA LEU A 120 -10.13 11.43 8.52
C LEU A 120 -9.49 12.44 9.49
N GLN A 121 -8.59 11.94 10.32
CA GLN A 121 -7.80 12.74 11.27
C GLN A 121 -6.45 13.11 10.67
N GLY A 122 -5.85 12.20 9.90
CA GLY A 122 -4.57 12.43 9.26
C GLY A 122 -3.94 11.17 8.71
N TRP A 123 -2.67 11.29 8.35
CA TRP A 123 -1.84 10.21 7.84
C TRP A 123 -0.57 10.08 8.67
N PHE A 124 -0.22 8.84 8.96
CA PHE A 124 1.13 8.50 9.34
C PHE A 124 1.82 7.81 8.17
N MET A 125 2.99 8.32 7.78
CA MET A 125 3.74 7.82 6.64
C MET A 125 5.15 7.41 7.07
N MET A 126 5.62 6.30 6.51
CA MET A 126 6.99 5.83 6.68
C MET A 126 7.62 5.48 5.32
N ILE A 127 8.91 5.78 5.14
CA ILE A 127 9.70 5.33 3.98
C ILE A 127 10.93 4.56 4.46
N LYS A 128 11.14 3.33 3.96
CA LYS A 128 12.31 2.52 4.30
C LYS A 128 13.54 3.10 3.64
N GLU A 129 14.57 3.39 4.43
CA GLU A 129 15.86 3.85 3.93
C GLU A 129 16.97 3.43 4.89
N THR A 130 17.82 2.49 4.49
CA THR A 130 18.94 2.01 5.34
C THR A 130 20.26 2.73 5.11
N ASN A 131 20.39 3.54 4.05
CA ASN A 131 21.65 4.20 3.70
C ASN A 131 21.95 5.48 4.51
N ASN A 132 21.01 5.94 5.34
CA ASN A 132 21.09 7.12 6.20
C ASN A 132 21.45 8.39 5.41
N SER A 133 20.73 8.65 4.31
CA SER A 133 21.03 9.78 3.42
C SER A 133 20.61 11.16 3.97
N HIS A 134 19.91 11.18 5.11
CA HIS A 134 19.39 12.39 5.76
C HIS A 134 19.85 12.51 7.24
N PRO A 135 21.16 12.49 7.54
CA PRO A 135 21.67 12.36 8.91
C PRO A 135 21.31 13.53 9.85
N GLU A 136 21.08 14.71 9.30
CA GLU A 136 20.72 15.92 10.07
C GLU A 136 19.20 16.10 10.22
N ASN A 137 18.39 15.29 9.53
CA ASN A 137 16.94 15.40 9.58
C ASN A 137 16.38 14.49 10.69
N LYS A 138 15.80 15.11 11.72
CA LYS A 138 15.22 14.42 12.89
C LYS A 138 13.98 13.58 12.60
N LEU A 139 13.49 13.55 11.37
CA LEU A 139 12.44 12.64 10.92
C LEU A 139 12.99 11.36 10.30
N TRP A 140 14.33 11.20 10.26
CA TRP A 140 15.01 10.04 9.71
C TRP A 140 15.83 9.34 10.78
N GLY A 141 15.75 8.01 10.80
CA GLY A 141 16.49 7.21 11.74
C GLY A 141 15.93 5.80 11.86
N ASP A 142 16.72 4.91 12.46
CA ASP A 142 16.37 3.50 12.64
C ASP A 142 15.96 2.78 11.33
N GLY A 143 16.51 3.23 10.19
CA GLY A 143 16.26 2.67 8.86
C GLY A 143 14.96 3.15 8.20
N TRP A 144 14.34 4.22 8.71
CA TRP A 144 13.08 4.75 8.22
C TRP A 144 13.02 6.28 8.29
N ALA A 145 12.27 6.88 7.37
CA ALA A 145 11.67 8.21 7.53
C ALA A 145 10.31 8.08 8.22
N TRP A 146 9.93 9.07 9.02
CA TRP A 146 8.72 9.05 9.85
C TRP A 146 8.01 10.39 9.78
N SER A 147 6.73 10.43 9.44
CA SER A 147 5.99 11.70 9.45
C SER A 147 4.51 11.52 9.69
N TRP A 148 3.95 12.42 10.49
CA TRP A 148 2.52 12.64 10.62
C TRP A 148 2.06 13.86 9.82
N PHE A 149 0.87 13.79 9.24
CA PHE A 149 0.21 14.86 8.51
C PHE A 149 -1.23 14.98 8.99
N ASP A 150 -1.61 16.16 9.49
CA ASP A 150 -3.00 16.42 9.86
C ASP A 150 -3.89 16.52 8.62
N ALA A 151 -5.12 16.00 8.70
CA ALA A 151 -6.07 16.01 7.58
C ALA A 151 -6.33 17.42 7.01
N GLY A 152 -6.24 18.45 7.85
CA GLY A 152 -6.38 19.86 7.44
C GLY A 152 -5.14 20.47 6.79
N GLN A 153 -3.97 19.82 6.88
CA GLN A 153 -2.69 20.30 6.33
C GLN A 153 -1.89 19.15 5.70
N PRO A 154 -2.43 18.44 4.68
CA PRO A 154 -1.84 17.22 4.14
C PRO A 154 -0.46 17.41 3.48
N ASN A 155 -0.12 18.65 3.12
CA ASN A 155 1.13 18.98 2.42
C ASN A 155 2.26 19.37 3.37
N LYS A 156 2.04 19.32 4.69
CA LYS A 156 3.04 19.72 5.69
C LYS A 156 3.01 18.77 6.87
N THR A 157 4.15 18.17 7.18
CA THR A 157 4.25 17.35 8.39
C THR A 157 4.16 18.22 9.65
N THR A 158 3.49 17.71 10.67
CA THR A 158 3.50 18.30 12.01
C THR A 158 4.43 17.59 12.98
N SER A 159 5.03 16.47 12.55
CA SER A 159 6.15 15.84 13.25
C SER A 159 7.41 16.71 13.19
N LYS A 160 8.19 16.69 14.26
CA LYS A 160 9.46 17.41 14.38
C LYS A 160 10.63 16.49 14.70
N ASP A 161 10.36 15.41 15.42
CA ASP A 161 11.37 14.46 15.85
C ASP A 161 10.75 13.08 15.98
N TYR A 162 11.19 12.12 15.16
CA TYR A 162 10.60 10.79 15.17
C TYR A 162 10.78 10.08 16.51
N GLN A 163 11.83 10.40 17.27
CA GLN A 163 12.08 9.79 18.58
C GLN A 163 11.04 10.21 19.60
N ALA A 164 10.65 11.49 19.57
CA ALA A 164 9.64 12.05 20.46
C ALA A 164 8.21 11.75 19.98
N ASP A 165 7.98 11.85 18.67
CA ASP A 165 6.62 11.89 18.10
C ASP A 165 6.12 10.51 17.66
N CYS A 166 7.00 9.56 17.35
CA CYS A 166 6.63 8.32 16.64
C CYS A 166 7.16 7.04 17.31
N LYS A 167 8.46 7.03 17.64
CA LYS A 167 9.22 5.83 18.02
C LYS A 167 8.61 5.08 19.20
N GLY A 168 8.14 5.80 20.22
CA GLY A 168 7.58 5.18 21.43
C GLY A 168 6.46 4.15 21.16
N CYS A 169 5.58 4.43 20.21
CA CYS A 169 4.49 3.52 19.82
C CYS A 169 4.97 2.30 19.00
N HIS A 170 6.15 2.41 18.40
CA HIS A 170 6.75 1.42 17.50
C HIS A 170 7.83 0.55 18.17
N VAL A 171 8.35 0.95 19.34
CA VAL A 171 9.31 0.16 20.13
C VAL A 171 8.88 -1.29 20.35
N PRO A 172 7.61 -1.61 20.68
CA PRO A 172 7.21 -3.01 20.86
C PRO A 172 7.29 -3.85 19.58
N ALA A 173 7.39 -3.22 18.41
CA ALA A 173 7.56 -3.86 17.10
C ALA A 173 8.99 -3.72 16.55
N GLN A 174 9.97 -3.32 17.36
CA GLN A 174 11.35 -3.09 16.92
C GLN A 174 11.95 -4.34 16.22
N ASP A 175 11.73 -5.53 16.77
CA ASP A 175 12.26 -6.79 16.22
C ASP A 175 11.64 -7.18 14.87
N THR A 176 10.53 -6.56 14.49
CA THR A 176 9.86 -6.72 13.19
C THR A 176 10.01 -5.48 12.32
N ASP A 177 11.19 -4.86 12.39
CA ASP A 177 11.56 -3.65 11.65
C ASP A 177 10.62 -2.48 11.95
N TRP A 178 10.25 -2.34 13.23
CA TRP A 178 9.35 -1.32 13.76
C TRP A 178 7.89 -1.40 13.28
N ILE A 179 7.51 -2.45 12.57
CA ILE A 179 6.16 -2.63 12.03
C ILE A 179 5.51 -3.84 12.68
N TYR A 180 4.27 -3.70 13.17
CA TYR A 180 3.46 -4.83 13.68
C TYR A 180 2.99 -5.75 12.53
N SER A 181 3.93 -6.40 11.84
CA SER A 181 3.71 -7.15 10.59
C SER A 181 2.76 -8.34 10.73
N SER A 182 2.69 -8.95 11.92
CA SER A 182 1.75 -10.04 12.22
C SER A 182 0.28 -9.65 12.05
N GLY A 183 -0.05 -8.36 12.20
CA GLY A 183 -1.41 -7.85 12.00
C GLY A 183 -1.80 -7.59 10.55
N TYR A 184 -0.90 -7.85 9.58
CA TYR A 184 -1.20 -7.72 8.16
C TYR A 184 -1.25 -9.09 7.48
N PRO A 185 -2.43 -9.71 7.32
CA PRO A 185 -2.57 -10.99 6.63
C PRO A 185 -1.98 -10.97 5.22
N ALA A 186 -2.01 -9.81 4.56
CA ALA A 186 -1.42 -9.62 3.24
C ALA A 186 0.10 -9.88 3.20
N LEU A 187 0.82 -9.77 4.32
CA LEU A 187 2.25 -10.06 4.41
C LEU A 187 2.55 -11.52 4.80
N ASN A 188 1.60 -12.19 5.44
CA ASN A 188 1.81 -13.49 6.11
C ASN A 188 1.21 -14.69 5.35
N ASN A 189 0.34 -14.42 4.36
CA ASN A 189 -0.35 -15.45 3.57
C ASN A 189 0.33 -15.73 2.23
#